data_AF-A0AA36N173-F1
#
_entry.id   AF-A0AA36N173-F1
#
_cell.length_a   1.000
_cell.length_b   1.000
_cell.length_c   1.000
_cell.angle_alpha   90.00
_cell.angle_beta   90.00
_cell.angle_gamma   90.00
#
_symmetry.space_group_name_H-M   'P 1'
#
loop_
_entity.id
_entity.type
_entity.pdbx_description
1 polymer ?
#
loop_
_entity_poly.entity_id
_entity_poly.type
_entity_poly.pdbx_seq_one_letter_code
_entity_poly.pdbx_strand_id
1 'polypeptide(L)'
;MVNAVLAAPPSPFIPMVLQQPLNNMLVLWTALIAFFYLNTRFKQVHYAGICLILCSCLVGVLVELQGPAPKICAGLDTGQETLSNPALPVPDATRWLVGNASDECASGLPQYKDSKGQILHIPLGTLVFMYGLYIVAVIPAAFVNCYKQKKLKQVNLDVMWSFFWTGMWQVVWGVLLYPLDWVPWPTPTGHNEATPSHTTQDLKDSWTCFMGTNPKPSITTCDSEPAYLWFAAYLLLNVFFNLLFLWLIKRLSGTWAAIGSILCGNLGGFFSQYELFVGKSAAALTLEQWMALVLSSIAMWVYNIEDETDINGISVYGKNERGDHRYDSHGPLGLQPDPDEYASENEPTAQDHTVL
;
A
#
# COMPACT_ATOMS: atom_id res chain seq x y z
N MET A 1 9.67 -6.72 -0.89
CA MET A 1 9.87 -6.80 0.58
C MET A 1 10.45 -5.56 1.21
N VAL A 2 11.49 -4.92 0.66
CA VAL A 2 12.05 -3.69 1.25
C VAL A 2 11.00 -2.60 1.51
N ASN A 3 10.08 -2.34 0.56
CA ASN A 3 8.95 -1.44 0.78
C ASN A 3 8.12 -1.83 2.02
N ALA A 4 7.74 -3.10 2.15
CA ALA A 4 6.92 -3.56 3.27
C ALA A 4 7.63 -3.37 4.63
N VAL A 5 8.94 -3.64 4.69
CA VAL A 5 9.75 -3.44 5.91
C VAL A 5 9.88 -1.96 6.27
N LEU A 6 10.01 -1.08 5.28
CA LEU A 6 10.13 0.37 5.52
C LEU A 6 8.77 1.03 5.78
N ALA A 7 7.68 0.50 5.24
CA ALA A 7 6.33 1.00 5.41
C ALA A 7 5.61 0.45 6.65
N ALA A 8 6.06 -0.69 7.19
CA ALA A 8 5.45 -1.30 8.37
C ALA A 8 5.59 -0.43 9.64
N PRO A 9 6.80 0.04 10.05
CA PRO A 9 6.95 0.90 11.23
C PRO A 9 6.15 2.20 11.20
N PRO A 10 6.04 2.93 10.07
CA PRO A 10 5.25 4.17 10.02
C PRO A 10 3.74 3.94 9.87
N SER A 11 3.28 2.73 9.49
CA SER A 11 1.84 2.46 9.29
C SER A 11 0.98 2.71 10.55
N PRO A 12 1.41 2.42 11.79
CA PRO A 12 0.65 2.75 12.98
C PRO A 12 0.72 4.24 13.34
N PHE A 13 1.56 5.05 12.68
CA PHE A 13 1.74 6.49 12.88
C PHE A 13 1.13 7.35 11.77
N ILE A 14 0.50 6.72 10.79
CA ILE A 14 -0.15 7.43 9.69
C ILE A 14 -1.57 6.88 9.61
N PRO A 15 -2.60 7.71 9.79
CA PRO A 15 -3.98 7.28 9.59
C PRO A 15 -4.15 6.64 8.22
N MET A 16 -4.94 5.56 8.12
CA MET A 16 -5.14 4.83 6.86
C MET A 16 -5.60 5.76 5.71
N VAL A 17 -6.41 6.78 6.04
CA VAL A 17 -6.86 7.83 5.11
C VAL A 17 -5.72 8.67 4.53
N LEU A 18 -4.63 8.87 5.29
CA LEU A 18 -3.42 9.58 4.86
C LEU A 18 -2.37 8.65 4.24
N GLN A 19 -2.41 7.34 4.51
CA GLN A 19 -1.55 6.37 3.83
C GLN A 19 -1.91 6.24 2.35
N GLN A 20 -3.20 6.34 2.01
CA GLN A 20 -3.66 6.23 0.62
C GLN A 20 -3.03 7.27 -0.33
N PRO A 21 -3.07 8.59 -0.06
CA PRO A 21 -2.42 9.57 -0.93
C PRO A 21 -0.90 9.40 -0.98
N LEU A 22 -0.27 8.97 0.11
CA LEU A 22 1.17 8.66 0.15
C LEU A 22 1.50 7.46 -0.75
N ASN A 23 0.68 6.40 -0.72
CA ASN A 23 0.80 5.27 -1.64
C ASN A 23 0.57 5.69 -3.09
N ASN A 24 -0.32 6.64 -3.35
CA ASN A 24 -0.60 7.11 -4.71
C ASN A 24 0.55 7.93 -5.31
N MET A 25 1.47 8.45 -4.48
CA MET A 25 2.75 8.99 -4.97
C MET A 25 3.60 7.93 -5.69
N LEU A 26 3.28 6.63 -5.55
CA LEU A 26 3.88 5.56 -6.34
C LEU A 26 3.79 5.84 -7.84
N VAL A 27 2.69 6.42 -8.34
CA VAL A 27 2.54 6.75 -9.77
C VAL A 27 3.60 7.79 -10.19
N LEU A 28 3.78 8.84 -9.38
CA LEU A 28 4.78 9.88 -9.64
C LEU A 28 6.19 9.29 -9.68
N TRP A 29 6.55 8.49 -8.67
CA TRP A 29 7.85 7.85 -8.61
C TRP A 29 8.06 6.83 -9.73
N THR A 30 7.02 6.09 -10.11
CA THR A 30 7.08 5.12 -11.21
C THR A 30 7.30 5.84 -12.54
N ALA A 31 6.60 6.94 -12.79
CA ALA A 31 6.80 7.75 -13.99
C ALA A 31 8.22 8.36 -14.05
N LEU A 32 8.70 8.92 -12.92
CA LEU A 32 10.05 9.49 -12.83
C LEU A 32 11.13 8.42 -13.05
N ILE A 33 11.01 7.26 -12.42
CA ILE A 33 11.95 6.17 -12.59
C ILE A 33 11.86 5.60 -14.01
N ALA A 34 10.66 5.47 -14.59
CA ALA A 34 10.50 5.03 -15.97
C ALA A 34 11.20 5.97 -16.96
N PHE A 35 11.14 7.28 -16.72
CA PHE A 35 11.85 8.26 -17.54
C PHE A 35 13.38 8.05 -17.53
N PHE A 36 13.99 7.82 -16.36
CA PHE A 36 15.45 7.65 -16.25
C PHE A 36 15.95 6.22 -16.52
N TYR A 37 15.20 5.19 -16.11
CA TYR A 37 15.63 3.80 -16.14
C TYR A 37 15.19 3.03 -17.38
N LEU A 38 14.00 3.36 -17.91
CA LEU A 38 13.43 2.77 -19.12
C LEU A 38 13.55 3.70 -20.34
N ASN A 39 14.06 4.93 -20.17
CA ASN A 39 14.12 5.96 -21.22
C ASN A 39 12.77 6.29 -21.87
N THR A 40 11.67 6.04 -21.15
CA THR A 40 10.31 6.29 -21.65
C THR A 40 10.05 7.79 -21.80
N ARG A 41 9.48 8.18 -22.93
CA ARG A 41 9.09 9.57 -23.24
C ARG A 41 7.60 9.74 -23.01
N PHE A 42 7.27 10.61 -22.06
CA PHE A 42 5.89 11.00 -21.78
C PHE A 42 5.52 12.25 -22.59
N LYS A 43 4.34 12.21 -23.21
CA LYS A 43 3.73 13.36 -23.88
C LYS A 43 2.92 14.19 -22.87
N GLN A 44 2.49 15.39 -23.28
CA GLN A 44 1.70 16.30 -22.43
C GLN A 44 0.43 15.64 -21.88
N VAL A 45 -0.21 14.77 -22.66
CA VAL A 45 -1.42 14.03 -22.23
C VAL A 45 -1.14 13.08 -21.06
N HIS A 46 0.03 12.44 -21.01
CA HIS A 46 0.40 11.54 -19.91
C HIS A 46 0.62 12.33 -18.62
N TYR A 47 1.30 13.47 -18.69
CA TYR A 47 1.47 14.36 -17.52
C TYR A 47 0.12 14.89 -17.03
N ALA A 48 -0.79 15.27 -17.94
CA ALA A 48 -2.14 15.68 -17.58
C ALA A 48 -2.90 14.56 -16.85
N GLY A 49 -2.83 13.32 -17.36
CA GLY A 49 -3.41 12.14 -16.70
C GLY A 49 -2.81 11.88 -15.31
N ILE A 50 -1.49 11.97 -15.16
CA ILE A 50 -0.80 11.81 -13.86
C ILE A 50 -1.21 12.91 -12.87
N CYS A 51 -1.29 14.17 -13.31
CA CYS A 51 -1.75 15.25 -12.44
C CYS A 51 -3.20 15.06 -12.02
N LEU A 52 -4.09 14.67 -12.95
CA LEU A 52 -5.51 14.42 -12.66
C LEU A 52 -5.71 13.26 -11.68
N ILE A 53 -4.95 12.16 -11.82
CA ILE A 53 -5.06 11.03 -10.88
C ILE A 53 -4.60 11.45 -9.49
N LEU A 54 -3.51 12.22 -9.36
CA LEU A 54 -3.06 12.74 -8.07
C LEU A 54 -4.09 13.71 -7.45
N CYS A 55 -4.69 14.59 -8.25
CA CYS A 55 -5.78 15.45 -7.81
C CYS A 55 -6.98 14.65 -7.31
N SER A 56 -7.36 13.56 -8.01
CA SER A 56 -8.47 12.70 -7.59
C SER A 56 -8.24 12.10 -6.20
N CYS A 57 -6.98 11.73 -5.89
CA CYS A 57 -6.61 11.20 -4.59
C CYS A 57 -6.73 12.26 -3.49
N LEU A 58 -6.25 13.48 -3.77
CA LEU A 58 -6.35 14.59 -2.82
C LEU A 58 -7.81 14.93 -2.51
N VAL A 59 -8.67 14.96 -3.53
CA VAL A 59 -10.11 15.21 -3.35
C VAL A 59 -10.76 14.12 -2.52
N GLY A 60 -10.42 12.84 -2.75
CA GLY A 60 -10.97 11.73 -1.97
C GLY A 60 -10.60 11.77 -0.48
N VAL A 61 -9.42 12.29 -0.16
CA VAL A 61 -8.93 12.43 1.22
C VAL A 61 -9.44 13.70 1.89
N LEU A 62 -9.88 14.68 1.12
CA LEU A 62 -10.32 15.98 1.63
C LEU A 62 -11.51 15.85 2.59
N VAL A 63 -12.38 14.86 2.40
CA VAL A 63 -13.47 14.48 3.31
C VAL A 63 -12.97 14.15 4.70
N GLU A 64 -11.94 13.31 4.75
CA GLU A 64 -11.36 12.79 5.98
C GLU A 64 -10.58 13.89 6.71
N LEU A 65 -10.14 14.92 5.98
CA LEU A 65 -9.52 16.12 6.52
C LEU A 65 -10.53 17.19 6.94
N GLN A 66 -11.73 17.21 6.36
CA GLN A 66 -12.81 18.15 6.68
C GLN A 66 -13.72 17.68 7.83
N GLY A 67 -13.58 16.42 8.26
CA GLY A 67 -14.22 15.95 9.48
C GLY A 67 -13.86 16.88 10.65
N PRO A 68 -14.83 17.32 11.48
CA PRO A 68 -14.50 18.10 12.66
C PRO A 68 -13.45 17.31 13.45
N ALA A 69 -12.31 17.94 13.74
CA ALA A 69 -11.29 17.33 14.59
C ALA A 69 -12.02 16.77 15.81
N PRO A 70 -11.92 15.46 16.11
CA PRO A 70 -12.69 14.89 17.20
C PRO A 70 -12.33 15.70 18.45
N LYS A 71 -13.31 16.46 18.96
CA LYS A 71 -13.16 17.20 20.20
C LYS A 71 -13.15 16.15 21.29
N ILE A 72 -11.96 15.79 21.73
CA ILE A 72 -11.81 14.77 22.74
C ILE A 72 -11.66 15.48 24.07
N CYS A 73 -12.78 15.55 24.78
CA CYS A 73 -12.87 16.05 26.13
C CYS A 73 -12.75 14.81 27.05
N ALA A 74 -11.54 14.24 27.13
CA ALA A 74 -11.32 12.99 27.88
C ALA A 74 -11.68 13.18 29.37
N GLY A 75 -12.64 12.40 29.86
CA GLY A 75 -13.00 12.34 31.29
C GLY A 75 -14.05 13.35 31.76
N LEU A 76 -14.43 14.33 30.95
CA LEU A 76 -15.47 15.29 31.33
C LEU A 76 -16.87 14.66 31.26
N ASP A 77 -17.18 13.93 30.18
CA ASP A 77 -18.48 13.29 30.01
C ASP A 77 -18.76 12.26 31.12
N THR A 78 -17.77 11.41 31.43
CA THR A 78 -17.86 10.42 32.51
C THR A 78 -17.89 11.07 33.90
N GLY A 79 -17.16 12.18 34.08
CA GLY A 79 -17.18 12.97 35.33
C GLY A 79 -18.53 13.64 35.57
N GLN A 80 -19.12 14.20 34.51
CA GLN A 80 -20.41 14.91 34.54
C GLN A 80 -21.58 13.92 34.70
N GLU A 81 -21.51 12.75 34.07
CA GLU A 81 -22.47 11.65 34.28
C GLU A 81 -22.40 11.12 35.72
N THR A 82 -21.20 10.92 36.26
CA THR A 82 -21.00 10.49 37.66
C THR A 82 -21.48 11.55 38.67
N LEU A 83 -21.33 12.84 38.35
CA LEU A 83 -21.82 13.97 39.17
C LEU A 83 -23.33 14.13 39.17
N SER A 84 -24.01 13.70 38.10
CA SER A 84 -25.47 13.79 37.98
C SER A 84 -26.23 12.68 38.70
N ASN A 85 -25.53 11.64 39.18
CA ASN A 85 -26.13 10.57 39.97
C ASN A 85 -26.20 10.95 41.47
N PRO A 86 -27.40 11.19 42.03
CA PRO A 86 -27.57 11.63 43.41
C PRO A 86 -27.24 10.54 44.46
N ALA A 87 -27.01 9.30 44.04
CA ALA A 87 -26.72 8.17 44.93
C ALA A 87 -25.25 8.06 45.35
N LEU A 88 -24.33 8.80 44.71
CA LEU A 88 -22.90 8.73 44.97
C LEU A 88 -22.44 9.89 45.87
N PRO A 89 -21.79 9.63 47.03
CA PRO A 89 -21.27 10.67 47.90
C PRO A 89 -19.96 11.21 47.33
N VAL A 90 -20.07 12.18 46.41
CA VAL A 90 -18.92 12.88 45.83
C VAL A 90 -18.58 14.13 46.65
N PRO A 91 -17.33 14.33 47.10
CA PRO A 91 -16.90 15.52 47.85
C PRO A 91 -17.10 16.83 47.06
N ASP A 92 -17.50 17.91 47.75
CA ASP A 92 -17.80 19.21 47.12
C ASP A 92 -16.61 19.85 46.40
N ALA A 93 -15.39 19.61 46.90
CA ALA A 93 -14.17 20.04 46.24
C ALA A 93 -13.99 19.39 44.84
N THR A 94 -14.41 18.13 44.69
CA THR A 94 -14.37 17.40 43.43
C THR A 94 -15.46 17.88 42.46
N ARG A 95 -16.64 18.26 42.97
CA ARG A 95 -17.69 18.89 42.14
C ARG A 95 -17.22 20.22 41.55
N TRP A 96 -16.55 21.03 42.36
CA TRP A 96 -16.01 22.31 41.93
C TRP A 96 -14.88 22.13 40.90
N LEU A 97 -13.96 21.19 41.12
CA LEU A 97 -12.83 20.95 40.20
C LEU A 97 -13.28 20.49 38.80
N VAL A 98 -14.30 19.63 38.71
CA VAL A 98 -14.86 19.17 37.43
C VAL A 98 -15.71 20.26 36.77
N GLY A 99 -16.46 21.04 37.55
CA GLY A 99 -17.22 22.18 37.04
C GLY A 99 -16.37 23.36 36.57
N ASN A 100 -15.09 23.43 37.00
CA ASN A 100 -14.13 24.47 36.65
C ASN A 100 -12.97 23.97 35.76
N ALA A 101 -12.96 22.68 35.40
CA ALA A 101 -12.02 22.14 34.41
C ALA A 101 -12.39 22.75 33.05
N SER A 102 -11.52 23.63 32.54
CA SER A 102 -11.82 24.38 31.32
C SER A 102 -11.95 23.47 30.10
N ASP A 103 -12.82 23.89 29.18
CA ASP A 103 -13.16 23.33 27.86
C ASP A 103 -11.97 23.20 26.86
N GLU A 104 -10.75 22.90 27.33
CA GLU A 104 -9.60 22.67 26.45
C GLU A 104 -9.70 21.29 25.80
N CYS A 105 -10.74 21.10 24.99
CA CYS A 105 -10.82 20.01 24.04
C CYS A 105 -9.79 20.32 22.94
N ALA A 106 -8.65 19.62 22.97
CA ALA A 106 -7.55 19.85 22.04
C ALA A 106 -8.00 19.53 20.60
N SER A 107 -8.13 20.56 19.76
CA SER A 107 -8.23 20.40 18.32
C SER A 107 -6.83 20.16 17.75
N GLY A 108 -6.56 18.94 17.30
CA GLY A 108 -5.28 18.58 16.72
C GLY A 108 -5.37 17.34 15.87
N LEU A 109 -4.31 17.07 15.10
CA LEU A 109 -4.09 15.89 14.25
C LEU A 109 -4.69 14.60 14.87
N PRO A 110 -5.18 13.65 14.05
CA PRO A 110 -5.89 12.47 14.53
C PRO A 110 -5.14 11.81 15.68
N GLN A 111 -5.82 11.72 16.82
CA GLN A 111 -5.23 11.25 18.06
C GLN A 111 -4.92 9.76 17.96
N TYR A 112 -3.73 9.37 18.41
CA TYR A 112 -3.43 7.97 18.65
C TYR A 112 -4.09 7.55 19.96
N LYS A 113 -5.11 6.69 19.84
CA LYS A 113 -5.67 5.98 20.99
C LYS A 113 -4.88 4.69 21.17
N ASP A 114 -4.27 4.51 22.34
CA ASP A 114 -3.72 3.23 22.77
C ASP A 114 -4.86 2.17 22.76
N SER A 115 -4.52 0.88 22.74
CA SER A 115 -5.41 -0.25 23.02
C SER A 115 -6.20 -0.09 24.34
N LYS A 116 -5.80 0.85 25.21
CA LYS A 116 -6.46 1.23 26.47
C LYS A 116 -7.34 2.48 26.36
N GLY A 117 -7.50 3.06 25.16
CA GLY A 117 -8.31 4.24 24.90
C GLY A 117 -7.68 5.58 25.32
N GLN A 118 -6.43 5.58 25.78
CA GLN A 118 -5.72 6.81 26.18
C GLN A 118 -5.14 7.54 24.98
N ILE A 119 -5.19 8.87 25.03
CA ILE A 119 -4.70 9.78 24.00
C ILE A 119 -3.19 9.93 24.18
N LEU A 120 -2.40 9.47 23.21
CA LEU A 120 -0.95 9.63 23.27
C LEU A 120 -0.51 10.83 22.41
N HIS A 121 0.22 11.77 23.03
CA HIS A 121 0.88 12.84 22.31
C HIS A 121 2.20 12.35 21.71
N ILE A 122 2.24 12.27 20.38
CA ILE A 122 3.44 11.86 19.64
C ILE A 122 4.30 13.10 19.36
N PRO A 123 5.61 13.07 19.70
CA PRO A 123 6.50 14.19 19.41
C PRO A 123 6.61 14.45 17.90
N LEU A 124 6.60 15.72 17.51
CA LEU A 124 6.62 16.16 16.10
C LEU A 124 7.80 15.58 15.31
N GLY A 125 8.97 15.46 15.94
CA GLY A 125 10.16 14.87 15.30
C GLY A 125 9.94 13.42 14.87
N THR A 126 9.31 12.60 15.71
CA THR A 126 8.97 11.21 15.38
C THR A 126 7.92 11.15 14.29
N LEU A 127 6.91 12.03 14.33
CA LEU A 127 5.89 12.11 13.29
C LEU A 127 6.53 12.40 11.92
N VAL A 128 7.33 13.46 11.82
CA VAL A 128 8.01 13.85 10.57
C VAL A 128 8.92 12.74 10.07
N PHE A 129 9.65 12.09 10.98
CA PHE A 129 10.49 10.93 10.64
C PHE A 129 9.66 9.78 10.04
N MET A 130 8.52 9.44 10.63
CA MET A 130 7.66 8.35 10.12
C MET A 130 7.03 8.67 8.76
N TYR A 131 6.58 9.91 8.54
CA TYR A 131 6.12 10.33 7.21
C TYR A 131 7.24 10.28 6.17
N GLY A 132 8.45 10.75 6.52
CA GLY A 132 9.61 10.68 5.64
C GLY A 132 10.00 9.24 5.29
N LEU A 133 10.00 8.35 6.29
CA LEU A 133 10.29 6.92 6.11
C LEU A 133 9.26 6.27 5.17
N TYR A 134 7.98 6.60 5.31
CA TYR A 134 6.92 6.10 4.43
C TYR A 134 7.14 6.54 2.97
N ILE A 135 7.48 7.81 2.73
CA ILE A 135 7.76 8.32 1.37
C ILE A 135 8.95 7.58 0.77
N VAL A 136 10.01 7.35 1.55
CA VAL A 136 11.19 6.59 1.11
C VAL A 136 10.83 5.14 0.80
N ALA A 137 9.90 4.53 1.54
CA ALA A 137 9.44 3.15 1.30
C ALA A 137 8.78 2.97 -0.08
N VAL A 138 8.07 4.00 -0.57
CA VAL A 138 7.38 3.99 -1.87
C VAL A 138 8.36 3.93 -3.06
N ILE A 139 9.57 4.48 -2.93
CA ILE A 139 10.56 4.56 -4.03
C ILE A 139 11.00 3.16 -4.50
N PRO A 140 11.42 2.22 -3.62
CA PRO A 140 11.67 0.84 -4.02
C PRO A 140 10.49 0.15 -4.72
N ALA A 141 9.26 0.42 -4.29
CA ALA A 141 8.08 -0.16 -4.93
C ALA A 141 7.92 0.34 -6.38
N ALA A 142 8.12 1.63 -6.61
CA ALA A 142 8.12 2.22 -7.94
C ALA A 142 9.24 1.65 -8.82
N PHE A 143 10.45 1.53 -8.29
CA PHE A 143 11.57 0.92 -9.00
C PHE A 143 11.28 -0.52 -9.41
N VAL A 144 10.70 -1.33 -8.52
CA VAL A 144 10.35 -2.71 -8.81
C VAL A 144 9.32 -2.80 -9.94
N ASN A 145 8.37 -1.86 -10.05
CA ASN A 145 7.42 -1.84 -11.17
C ASN A 145 8.13 -1.60 -12.51
N CYS A 146 9.04 -0.62 -12.58
CA CYS A 146 9.84 -0.37 -13.78
C CYS A 146 10.80 -1.54 -14.09
N TYR A 147 11.39 -2.15 -13.06
CA TYR A 147 12.27 -3.32 -13.21
C TYR A 147 11.50 -4.53 -13.78
N LYS A 148 10.31 -4.82 -13.22
CA LYS A 148 9.41 -5.86 -13.72
C LYS A 148 9.05 -5.61 -15.18
N GLN A 149 8.66 -4.38 -15.53
CA GLN A 149 8.39 -4.00 -16.91
C GLN A 149 9.58 -4.30 -17.84
N LYS A 150 10.80 -3.88 -17.45
CA LYS A 150 12.01 -4.11 -18.25
C LYS A 150 12.24 -5.59 -18.49
N LYS A 151 12.24 -6.41 -17.43
CA LYS A 151 12.59 -7.84 -17.52
C LYS A 151 11.50 -8.68 -18.19
N LEU A 152 10.23 -8.38 -17.94
CA LEU A 152 9.11 -9.06 -18.60
C LEU A 152 9.10 -8.82 -20.12
N LYS A 153 9.51 -7.63 -20.56
CA LYS A 153 9.58 -7.29 -21.99
C LYS A 153 10.90 -7.73 -22.62
N GLN A 154 12.02 -7.67 -21.88
CA GLN A 154 13.33 -8.02 -22.40
C GLN A 154 13.50 -9.53 -22.68
N VAL A 155 12.97 -10.41 -21.83
CA VAL A 155 13.18 -11.87 -22.01
C VAL A 155 11.87 -12.56 -22.42
N ASN A 156 10.84 -11.77 -22.78
CA ASN A 156 9.46 -12.20 -22.94
C ASN A 156 9.00 -13.18 -21.83
N LEU A 157 9.44 -12.93 -20.60
CA LEU A 157 9.34 -13.88 -19.50
C LEU A 157 7.86 -14.24 -19.23
N ASP A 158 7.59 -15.52 -18.99
CA ASP A 158 6.25 -15.96 -18.63
C ASP A 158 5.78 -15.29 -17.33
N VAL A 159 4.52 -14.86 -17.32
CA VAL A 159 3.94 -14.11 -16.20
C VAL A 159 3.77 -15.02 -14.99
N MET A 160 3.37 -16.29 -15.18
CA MET A 160 3.19 -17.23 -14.06
C MET A 160 4.53 -17.57 -13.43
N TRP A 161 5.55 -17.83 -14.26
CA TRP A 161 6.91 -18.10 -13.78
C TRP A 161 7.51 -16.94 -12.99
N SER A 162 7.38 -15.72 -13.52
CA SER A 162 7.84 -14.50 -12.83
C SER A 162 7.10 -14.27 -11.51
N PHE A 163 5.79 -14.50 -11.50
CA PHE A 163 4.96 -14.39 -10.29
C PHE A 163 5.38 -15.42 -9.23
N PHE A 164 5.58 -16.68 -9.62
CA PHE A 164 6.03 -17.74 -8.73
C PHE A 164 7.36 -17.39 -8.04
N TRP A 165 8.37 -17.00 -8.81
CA TRP A 165 9.68 -16.63 -8.23
C TRP A 165 9.60 -15.38 -7.37
N THR A 166 8.78 -14.40 -7.74
CA THR A 166 8.55 -13.21 -6.90
C THR A 166 7.96 -13.61 -5.56
N GLY A 167 6.98 -14.51 -5.53
CA GLY A 167 6.37 -15.03 -4.30
C GLY A 167 7.34 -15.85 -3.44
N MET A 168 8.15 -16.73 -4.06
CA MET A 168 9.15 -17.52 -3.32
C MET A 168 10.22 -16.64 -2.68
N TRP A 169 10.77 -15.68 -3.43
CA TRP A 169 11.73 -14.73 -2.88
C TRP A 169 11.11 -13.83 -1.81
N GLN A 170 9.82 -13.51 -1.95
CA GLN A 170 9.08 -12.76 -0.95
C GLN A 170 9.07 -13.51 0.40
N VAL A 171 8.81 -14.82 0.41
CA VAL A 171 8.87 -15.65 1.64
C VAL A 171 10.27 -15.67 2.23
N VAL A 172 11.30 -15.92 1.40
CA VAL A 172 12.70 -15.98 1.87
C VAL A 172 13.12 -14.65 2.49
N TRP A 173 12.87 -13.53 1.81
CA TRP A 173 13.18 -12.21 2.35
C TRP A 173 12.31 -11.83 3.55
N GLY A 174 11.06 -12.31 3.62
CA GLY A 174 10.21 -12.12 4.79
C GLY A 174 10.80 -12.76 6.04
N VAL A 175 11.29 -14.00 5.93
CA VAL A 175 11.94 -14.70 7.05
C VAL A 175 13.28 -14.05 7.39
N LEU A 176 14.08 -13.68 6.39
CA LEU A 176 15.39 -13.05 6.62
C LEU A 176 15.29 -11.65 7.25
N LEU A 177 14.24 -10.91 6.95
CA LEU A 177 14.04 -9.55 7.47
C LEU A 177 13.19 -9.52 8.75
N TYR A 178 12.61 -10.64 9.17
CA TYR A 178 11.87 -10.76 10.44
C TYR A 178 12.64 -10.24 11.67
N PRO A 179 13.97 -10.47 11.82
CA PRO A 179 14.74 -9.89 12.92
C PRO A 179 14.71 -8.36 13.01
N LEU A 180 14.34 -7.64 11.94
CA LEU A 180 14.19 -6.19 11.97
C LEU A 180 12.99 -5.75 12.83
N ASP A 181 12.04 -6.64 13.09
CA ASP A 181 10.94 -6.38 14.01
C ASP A 181 11.43 -6.31 15.47
N TRP A 182 12.61 -6.86 15.81
CA TRP A 182 13.22 -6.73 17.14
C TRP A 182 13.85 -5.37 17.39
N VAL A 183 13.97 -4.53 16.36
CA VAL A 183 14.40 -3.15 16.56
C VAL A 183 13.31 -2.44 17.37
N PRO A 184 13.66 -1.75 18.48
CA PRO A 184 12.70 -1.04 19.31
C PRO A 184 12.24 0.23 18.58
N TRP A 185 11.42 0.05 17.56
CA TRP A 185 10.73 1.14 16.89
C TRP A 185 9.87 1.85 17.93
N PRO A 186 9.80 3.20 17.87
CA PRO A 186 8.81 3.88 18.67
C PRO A 186 7.44 3.36 18.23
N THR A 187 6.56 3.09 19.18
CA THR A 187 5.15 2.76 18.93
C THR A 187 4.28 3.81 19.63
N PRO A 188 3.03 3.99 19.20
CA PRO A 188 2.10 4.90 19.88
C PRO A 188 1.79 4.54 21.35
N THR A 189 2.35 3.45 21.88
CA THR A 189 2.12 2.95 23.23
C THR A 189 3.42 2.80 24.02
N GLY A 190 4.58 3.10 23.40
CA GLY A 190 5.90 2.93 24.00
C GLY A 190 6.95 2.56 22.95
N HIS A 191 7.66 1.46 23.19
CA HIS A 191 8.57 0.86 22.23
C HIS A 191 8.08 -0.54 21.87
N ASN A 192 8.47 -1.03 20.70
CA ASN A 192 8.24 -2.42 20.37
C ASN A 192 8.94 -3.32 21.40
N GLU A 193 8.17 -4.10 22.16
CA GLU A 193 8.67 -5.04 23.18
C GLU A 193 9.07 -6.40 22.57
N ALA A 194 8.96 -6.54 21.24
CA ALA A 194 9.33 -7.75 20.52
C ALA A 194 10.81 -8.09 20.77
N THR A 195 11.04 -9.16 21.54
CA THR A 195 12.36 -9.63 21.93
C THR A 195 12.58 -11.04 21.37
N PRO A 196 13.80 -11.42 20.96
CA PRO A 196 14.07 -12.76 20.40
C PRO A 196 13.63 -13.92 21.29
N SER A 197 13.58 -13.73 22.62
CA SER A 197 13.14 -14.73 23.59
C SER A 197 11.64 -15.04 23.54
N HIS A 198 10.81 -14.09 23.09
CA HIS A 198 9.35 -14.23 23.05
C HIS A 198 8.82 -14.64 21.67
N THR A 199 9.64 -14.54 20.62
CA THR A 199 9.27 -14.87 19.23
C THR A 199 8.56 -16.22 19.07
N THR A 200 9.06 -17.27 19.71
CA THR A 200 8.44 -18.61 19.60
C THR A 200 7.07 -18.66 20.28
N GLN A 201 6.90 -17.91 21.37
CA GLN A 201 5.60 -17.81 22.05
C GLN A 201 4.64 -16.98 21.22
N ASP A 202 5.08 -15.86 20.65
CA ASP A 202 4.26 -15.01 19.79
C ASP A 202 3.80 -15.73 18.53
N LEU A 203 4.65 -16.58 17.94
CA LEU A 203 4.27 -17.42 16.80
C LEU A 203 3.20 -18.45 17.16
N LYS A 204 3.31 -19.07 18.34
CA LYS A 204 2.31 -20.03 18.86
C LYS A 204 0.99 -19.33 19.15
N ASP A 205 1.03 -18.20 19.86
CA ASP A 205 -0.16 -17.41 20.19
C ASP A 205 -0.86 -16.96 18.88
N SER A 206 -0.09 -16.46 17.90
CA SER A 206 -0.61 -16.07 16.58
C SER A 206 -1.25 -17.24 15.84
N TRP A 207 -0.63 -18.42 15.88
CA TRP A 207 -1.17 -19.63 15.25
C TRP A 207 -2.47 -20.10 15.92
N THR A 208 -2.55 -20.05 17.25
CA THR A 208 -3.77 -20.40 17.97
C THR A 208 -4.92 -19.44 17.67
N CYS A 209 -4.64 -18.14 17.58
CA CYS A 209 -5.61 -17.12 17.17
C CYS A 209 -6.03 -17.31 15.70
N PHE A 210 -5.09 -17.64 14.81
CA PHE A 210 -5.38 -17.94 13.40
C PHE A 210 -6.33 -19.14 13.23
N MET A 211 -6.23 -20.13 14.12
CA MET A 211 -7.13 -21.27 14.20
C MET A 211 -8.47 -20.95 14.89
N GLY A 212 -8.69 -19.71 15.34
CA GLY A 212 -9.95 -19.25 15.95
C GLY A 212 -10.04 -19.47 17.47
N THR A 213 -8.94 -19.81 18.14
CA THR A 213 -8.90 -19.93 19.60
C THR A 213 -8.17 -18.75 20.20
N ASN A 214 -8.81 -17.99 21.09
CA ASN A 214 -8.15 -16.85 21.74
C ASN A 214 -7.17 -17.35 22.84
N PRO A 215 -5.84 -17.16 22.68
CA PRO A 215 -4.87 -17.56 23.69
C PRO A 215 -4.82 -16.62 24.91
N LYS A 216 -5.32 -15.38 24.78
CA LYS A 216 -5.28 -14.33 25.80
C LYS A 216 -6.66 -13.68 25.94
N PRO A 217 -7.54 -14.18 26.83
CA PRO A 217 -8.93 -13.71 26.96
C PRO A 217 -9.07 -12.25 27.44
N SER A 218 -7.98 -11.63 27.90
CA SER A 218 -7.93 -10.20 28.24
C SER A 218 -7.82 -9.27 27.02
N ILE A 219 -7.47 -9.80 25.85
CA ILE A 219 -7.32 -9.04 24.60
C ILE A 219 -8.41 -9.51 23.63
N THR A 220 -9.31 -8.59 23.29
CA THR A 220 -10.52 -8.86 22.48
C THR A 220 -10.29 -8.88 20.97
N THR A 221 -9.05 -8.75 20.49
CA THR A 221 -8.74 -8.74 19.04
C THR A 221 -8.84 -10.12 18.38
N CYS A 222 -8.82 -11.20 19.16
CA CYS A 222 -9.06 -12.56 18.66
C CYS A 222 -10.49 -12.97 19.01
N ASP A 223 -11.46 -12.47 18.24
CA ASP A 223 -12.85 -12.93 18.33
C ASP A 223 -12.99 -14.30 17.63
N SER A 224 -13.79 -15.19 18.20
CA SER A 224 -13.75 -16.65 18.02
C SER A 224 -14.18 -17.22 16.65
N GLU A 225 -14.04 -16.45 15.57
CA GLU A 225 -14.25 -16.95 14.20
C GLU A 225 -12.96 -17.56 13.62
N PRO A 226 -13.06 -18.61 12.79
CA PRO A 226 -11.91 -19.19 12.12
C PRO A 226 -11.30 -18.19 11.11
N ALA A 227 -10.32 -17.41 11.58
CA ALA A 227 -9.64 -16.38 10.78
C ALA A 227 -8.96 -16.96 9.52
N TYR A 228 -8.55 -18.23 9.55
CA TYR A 228 -7.93 -18.89 8.40
C TYR A 228 -8.82 -18.90 7.15
N LEU A 229 -10.14 -18.97 7.28
CA LEU A 229 -11.05 -19.03 6.13
C LEU A 229 -11.07 -17.69 5.39
N TRP A 230 -11.21 -16.60 6.14
CA TRP A 230 -11.14 -15.24 5.61
C TRP A 230 -9.76 -14.91 5.05
N PHE A 231 -8.70 -15.35 5.73
CA PHE A 231 -7.34 -15.20 5.25
C PHE A 231 -7.08 -15.97 3.94
N ALA A 232 -7.58 -17.20 3.81
CA ALA A 232 -7.46 -18.00 2.59
C ALA A 232 -8.21 -17.36 1.41
N ALA A 233 -9.43 -16.85 1.65
CA ALA A 233 -10.19 -16.11 0.64
C ALA A 233 -9.45 -14.84 0.20
N TYR A 234 -8.89 -14.08 1.16
CA TYR A 234 -8.06 -12.92 0.88
C TYR A 234 -6.83 -13.29 0.03
N LEU A 235 -6.10 -14.35 0.39
CA LEU A 235 -4.92 -14.80 -0.36
C LEU A 235 -5.26 -15.18 -1.80
N LEU A 236 -6.38 -15.88 -2.02
CA LEU A 236 -6.81 -16.25 -3.37
C LEU A 236 -7.07 -15.02 -4.25
N LEU A 237 -7.80 -14.03 -3.72
CA LEU A 237 -8.07 -12.78 -4.43
C LEU A 237 -6.78 -11.97 -4.64
N ASN A 238 -5.88 -11.97 -3.65
CA ASN A 238 -4.61 -11.27 -3.73
C ASN A 238 -3.67 -11.89 -4.78
N VAL A 239 -3.63 -13.22 -4.89
CA VAL A 239 -2.91 -13.92 -5.96
C VAL A 239 -3.46 -13.52 -7.31
N PHE A 240 -4.79 -13.57 -7.49
CA PHE A 240 -5.43 -13.16 -8.74
C PHE A 240 -5.13 -11.69 -9.10
N PHE A 241 -5.24 -10.79 -8.13
CA PHE A 241 -4.94 -9.37 -8.32
C PHE A 241 -3.49 -9.15 -8.76
N ASN A 242 -2.52 -9.72 -8.04
CA ASN A 242 -1.10 -9.56 -8.39
C ASN A 242 -0.73 -10.20 -9.73
N LEU A 243 -1.37 -11.32 -10.08
CA LEU A 243 -1.21 -11.98 -11.37
C LEU A 243 -1.66 -11.08 -12.52
N LEU A 244 -2.87 -10.53 -12.41
CA LEU A 244 -3.42 -9.59 -13.38
C LEU A 244 -2.60 -8.30 -13.44
N PHE A 245 -2.15 -7.80 -12.30
CA PHE A 245 -1.30 -6.62 -12.23
C PHE A 245 0.02 -6.84 -12.98
N LEU A 246 0.66 -7.99 -12.81
CA LEU A 246 1.88 -8.34 -13.55
C LEU A 246 1.63 -8.52 -15.04
N TRP A 247 0.48 -9.11 -15.42
CA TRP A 247 0.05 -9.22 -16.81
C TRP A 247 -0.17 -7.84 -17.45
N LEU A 248 -0.78 -6.89 -16.74
CA LEU A 248 -0.97 -5.51 -17.19
C LEU A 248 0.38 -4.81 -17.37
N ILE A 249 1.33 -4.97 -16.44
CA ILE A 249 2.69 -4.42 -16.60
C ILE A 249 3.37 -4.97 -17.86
N LYS A 250 3.20 -6.26 -18.15
CA LYS A 250 3.78 -6.89 -19.34
C LYS A 250 3.18 -6.31 -20.63
N ARG A 251 1.86 -6.16 -20.71
CA ARG A 251 1.18 -5.70 -21.93
C ARG A 251 1.21 -4.19 -22.13
N LEU A 252 1.04 -3.44 -21.05
CA LEU A 252 0.91 -1.99 -21.06
C LEU A 252 2.22 -1.36 -20.54
N SER A 253 2.20 -0.73 -19.38
CA SER A 253 3.38 -0.18 -18.71
C SER A 253 3.24 -0.26 -17.18
N GLY A 254 4.34 -0.08 -16.46
CA GLY A 254 4.36 0.03 -15.01
C GLY A 254 3.63 1.28 -14.52
N THR A 255 3.75 2.39 -15.24
CA THR A 255 3.04 3.65 -14.92
C THR A 255 1.54 3.50 -15.11
N TRP A 256 1.11 2.90 -16.22
CA TRP A 256 -0.30 2.60 -16.48
C TRP A 256 -0.89 1.69 -15.41
N ALA A 257 -0.17 0.62 -15.05
CA ALA A 257 -0.63 -0.31 -14.01
C ALA A 257 -0.77 0.40 -12.65
N ALA A 258 0.16 1.29 -12.32
CA ALA A 258 0.06 2.11 -11.11
C ALA A 258 -1.18 3.03 -11.13
N ILE A 259 -1.47 3.72 -12.24
CA ILE A 259 -2.70 4.53 -12.40
C ILE A 259 -3.96 3.65 -12.27
N GLY A 260 -3.94 2.46 -12.86
CA GLY A 260 -5.03 1.48 -12.76
C GLY A 260 -5.28 1.02 -11.32
N SER A 261 -4.23 0.82 -10.54
CA SER A 261 -4.38 0.44 -9.13
C SER A 261 -5.09 1.51 -8.29
N ILE A 262 -4.88 2.79 -8.59
CA ILE A 262 -5.59 3.90 -7.92
C ILE A 262 -7.08 3.87 -8.29
N LEU A 263 -7.40 3.68 -9.57
CA LEU A 263 -8.78 3.54 -10.02
C LEU A 263 -9.47 2.35 -9.35
N CYS A 264 -8.78 1.20 -9.23
CA CYS A 264 -9.27 0.05 -8.49
C CYS A 264 -9.54 0.39 -7.01
N GLY A 265 -8.68 1.18 -6.36
CA GLY A 265 -8.90 1.67 -5.00
C GLY A 265 -10.17 2.51 -4.88
N ASN A 266 -10.39 3.45 -5.80
CA ASN A 266 -11.60 4.28 -5.82
C ASN A 266 -12.87 3.47 -6.11
N LEU A 267 -12.79 2.46 -6.98
CA LEU A 267 -13.88 1.50 -7.23
C LEU A 267 -14.16 0.63 -6.00
N GLY A 268 -13.14 0.28 -5.23
CA GLY A 268 -13.31 -0.39 -3.93
C GLY A 268 -14.21 0.41 -2.99
N GLY A 269 -14.05 1.74 -2.96
CA GLY A 269 -14.95 2.64 -2.25
C GLY A 269 -16.40 2.59 -2.76
N PHE A 270 -16.60 2.46 -4.07
CA PHE A 270 -17.94 2.29 -4.63
C PHE A 270 -18.59 0.99 -4.16
N PHE A 271 -17.85 -0.11 -4.17
CA PHE A 271 -18.38 -1.39 -3.69
C PHE A 271 -18.59 -1.41 -2.16
N SER A 272 -17.85 -0.60 -1.40
CA SER A 272 -18.00 -0.55 0.07
C SER A 272 -19.32 0.05 0.56
N GLN A 273 -20.10 0.66 -0.32
CA GLN A 273 -21.45 1.14 0.00
C GLN A 273 -22.45 0.01 0.24
N TYR A 274 -22.19 -1.16 -0.33
CA TYR A 274 -23.13 -2.28 -0.26
C TYR A 274 -22.79 -3.17 0.92
N GLU A 275 -23.80 -3.42 1.76
CA GLU A 275 -23.71 -4.33 2.92
C GLU A 275 -23.28 -5.75 2.53
N LEU A 276 -23.52 -6.15 1.27
CA LEU A 276 -23.06 -7.43 0.72
C LEU A 276 -21.53 -7.61 0.78
N PHE A 277 -20.75 -6.53 0.60
CA PHE A 277 -19.30 -6.62 0.50
C PHE A 277 -18.58 -6.24 1.81
N VAL A 278 -19.13 -5.30 2.58
CA VAL A 278 -18.48 -4.74 3.79
C VAL A 278 -19.22 -5.11 5.09
N GLY A 279 -20.38 -5.77 4.98
CA GLY A 279 -21.22 -6.09 6.12
C GLY A 279 -21.73 -4.83 6.81
N LYS A 280 -21.88 -4.90 8.13
CA LYS A 280 -22.48 -3.84 8.97
C LYS A 280 -21.70 -2.51 8.99
N SER A 281 -20.48 -2.49 8.45
CA SER A 281 -19.66 -1.29 8.35
C SER A 281 -19.84 -0.56 7.02
N ALA A 282 -20.83 -0.95 6.20
CA ALA A 282 -21.14 -0.28 4.95
C ALA A 282 -21.58 1.17 5.22
N ALA A 283 -20.94 2.10 4.52
CA ALA A 283 -21.23 3.53 4.61
C ALA A 283 -21.46 4.09 3.21
N ALA A 284 -22.41 5.02 3.08
CA ALA A 284 -22.63 5.73 1.83
C ALA A 284 -21.40 6.57 1.50
N LEU A 285 -21.01 6.61 0.21
CA LEU A 285 -19.91 7.47 -0.22
C LEU A 285 -20.32 8.93 -0.14
N THR A 286 -19.39 9.78 0.27
CA THR A 286 -19.58 11.23 0.23
C THR A 286 -19.46 11.78 -1.19
N LEU A 287 -19.87 13.03 -1.39
CA LEU A 287 -19.84 13.69 -2.69
C LEU A 287 -18.41 13.77 -3.24
N GLU A 288 -17.43 14.02 -2.39
CA GLU A 288 -16.03 14.15 -2.74
C GLU A 288 -15.43 12.81 -3.17
N GLN A 289 -15.83 11.70 -2.55
CA GLN A 289 -15.40 10.38 -2.99
C GLN A 289 -16.00 10.02 -4.36
N TRP A 290 -17.24 10.45 -4.63
CA TRP A 290 -17.82 10.38 -5.98
C TRP A 290 -17.04 11.24 -6.99
N MET A 291 -16.67 12.46 -6.62
CA MET A 291 -15.84 13.32 -7.47
C MET A 291 -14.46 12.70 -7.72
N ALA A 292 -13.84 12.08 -6.71
CA ALA A 292 -12.57 11.36 -6.85
C ALA A 292 -12.69 10.19 -7.84
N LEU A 293 -13.77 9.42 -7.78
CA LEU A 293 -14.03 8.33 -8.74
C LEU A 293 -14.16 8.86 -10.17
N VAL A 294 -14.95 9.93 -10.38
CA VAL A 294 -15.11 10.56 -11.70
C VAL A 294 -13.78 11.12 -12.22
N LEU A 295 -13.04 11.85 -11.39
CA LEU A 295 -11.74 12.40 -11.75
C LEU A 295 -10.73 11.31 -12.09
N SER A 296 -10.68 10.22 -11.33
CA SER A 296 -9.78 9.09 -11.62
C SER A 296 -10.14 8.37 -12.92
N SER A 297 -11.43 8.30 -13.26
CA SER A 297 -11.90 7.74 -14.53
C SER A 297 -11.51 8.62 -15.71
N ILE A 298 -11.67 9.95 -15.59
CA ILE A 298 -11.22 10.92 -16.58
C ILE A 298 -9.70 10.89 -16.72
N ALA A 299 -8.97 10.81 -15.60
CA ALA A 299 -7.51 10.72 -15.60
C ALA A 299 -7.02 9.50 -16.39
N MET A 300 -7.62 8.34 -16.14
CA MET A 300 -7.32 7.11 -16.89
C MET A 300 -7.65 7.28 -18.38
N TRP A 301 -8.78 7.88 -18.72
CA TRP A 301 -9.13 8.13 -20.13
C TRP A 301 -8.12 9.06 -20.80
N VAL A 302 -7.82 10.22 -20.20
CA VAL A 302 -6.85 11.20 -20.73
C VAL A 302 -5.47 10.57 -20.90
N TYR A 303 -5.05 9.73 -19.96
CA TYR A 303 -3.78 9.03 -20.04
C TYR A 303 -3.70 8.06 -21.24
N ASN A 304 -4.82 7.48 -21.65
CA ASN A 304 -4.90 6.51 -22.75
C ASN A 304 -5.15 7.14 -24.14
N ILE A 305 -5.20 8.47 -24.26
CA ILE A 305 -5.42 9.13 -25.57
C ILE A 305 -4.24 8.89 -26.51
N GLU A 306 -3.02 8.85 -25.98
CA GLU A 306 -1.83 8.55 -26.75
C GLU A 306 -1.07 7.38 -26.11
N ASP A 307 -0.28 6.69 -26.94
CA ASP A 307 0.60 5.63 -26.44
C ASP A 307 1.89 6.23 -25.88
N GLU A 308 2.38 5.63 -24.80
CA GLU A 308 3.75 5.86 -24.30
C GLU A 308 4.76 5.43 -25.36
N THR A 309 5.76 6.26 -25.62
CA THR A 309 6.82 5.99 -26.61
C THR A 309 8.18 5.88 -25.93
N ASP A 310 9.02 4.97 -26.40
CA ASP A 310 10.44 4.92 -26.02
C ASP A 310 11.25 6.01 -26.77
N ILE A 311 12.54 6.15 -26.47
CA ILE A 311 13.47 7.08 -27.13
C ILE A 311 13.50 6.93 -28.66
N ASN A 312 13.23 5.73 -29.16
CA ASN A 312 13.15 5.39 -30.58
C ASN A 312 11.77 5.70 -31.21
N GLY A 313 10.84 6.28 -30.45
CA GLY A 313 9.47 6.59 -30.92
C GLY A 313 8.55 5.38 -31.05
N ILE A 314 9.00 4.18 -30.65
CA ILE A 314 8.22 2.95 -30.67
C ILE A 314 7.29 2.92 -29.45
N SER A 315 6.05 2.46 -29.63
CA SER A 315 5.12 2.35 -28.51
C SER A 315 5.62 1.32 -27.49
N VAL A 316 5.48 1.67 -26.21
CA VAL A 316 5.86 0.82 -25.07
C VAL A 316 4.87 -0.35 -24.92
N TYR A 317 3.66 -0.22 -25.46
CA TYR A 317 2.65 -1.27 -25.44
C TYR A 317 3.06 -2.45 -26.31
N GLY A 318 3.03 -3.64 -25.71
CA GLY A 318 3.55 -4.86 -26.33
C GLY A 318 2.76 -5.23 -27.58
N LYS A 319 3.26 -4.80 -28.75
CA LYS A 319 2.76 -5.23 -30.05
C LYS A 319 3.35 -6.61 -30.32
N ASN A 320 2.67 -7.65 -29.84
CA ASN A 320 3.08 -9.03 -30.09
C ASN A 320 2.88 -9.36 -31.58
N GLU A 321 3.95 -9.42 -32.35
CA GLU A 321 4.04 -10.46 -33.37
C GLU A 321 4.66 -11.70 -32.70
N ARG A 322 4.01 -12.86 -32.86
CA ARG A 322 4.56 -14.16 -32.45
C ARG A 322 5.89 -14.31 -33.20
N GLY A 323 7.01 -14.25 -32.47
CA GLY A 323 8.36 -14.28 -33.05
C GLY A 323 9.11 -12.94 -33.04
N ASP A 324 8.61 -11.90 -32.36
CA ASP A 324 9.38 -10.67 -32.16
C ASP A 324 10.51 -10.89 -31.12
N HIS A 325 11.62 -11.46 -31.61
CA HIS A 325 12.88 -11.67 -30.89
C HIS A 325 13.67 -10.37 -30.68
N ARG A 326 13.05 -9.18 -30.79
CA ARG A 326 13.73 -7.88 -30.61
C ARG A 326 14.38 -7.68 -29.25
N TYR A 327 14.03 -8.49 -28.26
CA TYR A 327 14.74 -8.51 -26.99
C TYR A 327 15.46 -9.84 -26.68
N ASP A 328 15.31 -10.87 -27.53
CA ASP A 328 16.06 -12.13 -27.48
C ASP A 328 17.44 -12.02 -28.16
N SER A 329 17.67 -10.97 -28.97
CA SER A 329 19.02 -10.68 -29.43
C SER A 329 19.79 -9.98 -28.32
N HIS A 330 20.81 -10.68 -27.81
CA HIS A 330 21.82 -10.16 -26.90
C HIS A 330 22.33 -8.79 -27.38
N GLY A 331 21.84 -7.71 -26.74
CA GLY A 331 22.36 -6.36 -26.90
C GLY A 331 22.27 -5.62 -25.58
N PRO A 332 23.39 -5.27 -24.92
CA PRO A 332 23.34 -4.42 -23.75
C PRO A 332 23.15 -2.98 -24.21
N LEU A 333 22.12 -2.31 -23.71
CA LEU A 333 22.10 -0.84 -23.59
C LEU A 333 22.18 0.03 -24.87
N GLY A 334 21.94 -0.51 -26.07
CA GLY A 334 21.91 0.35 -27.27
C GLY A 334 23.29 0.83 -27.74
N LEU A 335 24.31 -0.01 -27.58
CA LEU A 335 25.47 0.03 -28.45
C LEU A 335 25.26 -1.00 -29.56
N GLN A 336 25.32 -0.54 -30.81
CA GLN A 336 25.28 -1.43 -31.97
C GLN A 336 26.40 -2.47 -31.81
N PRO A 337 26.12 -3.77 -31.96
CA PRO A 337 27.20 -4.72 -32.16
C PRO A 337 27.85 -4.34 -33.49
N ASP A 338 29.17 -4.14 -33.46
CA ASP A 338 29.96 -4.02 -34.69
C ASP A 338 29.62 -5.22 -35.60
N PRO A 339 29.38 -5.04 -36.91
CA PRO A 339 28.96 -6.13 -37.78
C PRO A 339 29.99 -7.24 -37.97
N ASP A 340 31.20 -7.08 -37.43
CA ASP A 340 32.37 -7.85 -37.83
C ASP A 340 33.11 -8.48 -36.64
N GLU A 341 32.45 -9.24 -35.76
CA GLU A 341 33.18 -10.21 -34.92
C GLU A 341 32.25 -11.28 -34.31
N TYR A 342 32.45 -12.52 -34.76
CA TYR A 342 31.87 -13.77 -34.22
C TYR A 342 30.41 -14.13 -34.55
N ALA A 343 30.17 -14.41 -35.83
CA ALA A 343 29.22 -15.46 -36.18
C ALA A 343 29.83 -16.84 -35.87
N SER A 344 29.64 -17.36 -34.65
CA SER A 344 29.84 -18.79 -34.39
C SER A 344 28.53 -19.51 -34.71
N GLU A 345 28.50 -20.28 -35.81
CA GLU A 345 27.35 -21.00 -36.35
C GLU A 345 26.80 -22.16 -35.47
N ASN A 346 27.06 -22.18 -34.15
CA ASN A 346 26.72 -23.33 -33.31
C ASN A 346 26.14 -22.96 -31.92
N GLU A 347 25.25 -21.98 -31.82
CA GLU A 347 24.39 -21.88 -30.64
C GLU A 347 23.10 -22.70 -30.85
N PRO A 348 22.86 -23.76 -30.05
CA PRO A 348 21.66 -24.57 -30.18
C PRO A 348 20.43 -23.75 -29.78
N THR A 349 19.43 -23.75 -30.65
CA THR A 349 18.11 -23.17 -30.40
C THR A 349 17.42 -23.89 -29.26
N ALA A 350 16.67 -23.14 -28.43
CA ALA A 350 15.94 -23.63 -27.26
C ALA A 350 14.74 -24.58 -27.56
N GLN A 351 14.81 -25.35 -28.66
CA GLN A 351 13.87 -26.43 -28.99
C GLN A 351 14.36 -27.81 -28.53
N ASP A 352 15.59 -27.96 -28.05
CA ASP A 352 16.17 -29.26 -27.68
C ASP A 352 15.97 -29.71 -26.21
N HIS A 353 15.10 -29.03 -25.45
CA HIS A 353 14.80 -29.43 -24.05
C HIS A 353 13.41 -30.05 -23.85
N THR A 354 12.82 -30.65 -24.88
CA THR A 354 11.61 -31.46 -24.76
C THR A 354 11.78 -32.87 -25.30
N VAL A 355 12.77 -33.62 -24.78
CA VAL A 355 12.67 -35.09 -24.78
C VAL A 355 13.37 -35.65 -23.53
N LEU A 356 12.60 -36.48 -22.80
CA LEU A 356 12.87 -37.30 -21.60
C LEU A 356 12.65 -36.62 -20.24
#